data_AF-A0A9D2BWX9-F1
#
_entry.id   AF-A0A9D2BWX9-F1
#
_cell.length_a   1.000
_cell.length_b   1.000
_cell.length_c   1.000
_cell.angle_alpha   90.00
_cell.angle_beta   90.00
_cell.angle_gamma   90.00
#
_symmetry.space_group_name_H-M   'P 1'
#
loop_
_entity.id
_entity.type
_entity.pdbx_description
1 polymer ?
#
loop_
_entity_poly.entity_id
_entity_poly.type
_entity_poly.pdbx_seq_one_letter_code
_entity_poly.pdbx_strand_id
1 'polypeptide(L)'
;RAQLVGQLVEYQACRQAAALLRQMGGGEDLFGRPAMPCPGGGEYRLCHEAVVLARAYLDAMGKGQRRLPPRQETFSPLVAKPVVSVTSRILHILRGLYRGTVKGFHSLFVHSRSRSEMVATFLAVLELVKSRRIAVGEDGEEIQFLPAGREKQKGDAHDQS
;
A
#
# COMPACT_ATOMS: atom_id res chain seq x y z
N ARG A 1 40.67 28.33 4.21
CA ARG A 1 41.18 27.52 5.34
C ARG A 1 40.05 26.95 6.21
N ALA A 2 39.01 27.72 6.55
CA ALA A 2 37.89 27.25 7.39
C ALA A 2 37.08 26.06 6.80
N GLN A 3 36.83 26.03 5.48
CA GLN A 3 36.07 24.95 4.83
C GLN A 3 36.73 23.57 4.91
N LEU A 4 38.06 23.51 4.77
CA LEU A 4 38.84 22.26 4.86
C LEU A 4 38.81 21.69 6.28
N VAL A 5 38.82 22.56 7.30
CA VAL A 5 38.72 22.14 8.70
C VAL A 5 37.33 21.55 8.99
N GLY A 6 36.26 22.15 8.46
CA GLY A 6 34.90 21.61 8.59
C GLY A 6 34.76 20.21 7.97
N GLN A 7 35.25 20.02 6.74
CA GLN A 7 35.21 18.71 6.05
C GLN A 7 35.99 17.62 6.79
N LEU A 8 37.11 17.95 7.42
CA LEU A 8 37.89 17.00 8.20
C LEU A 8 37.18 16.55 9.48
N VAL A 9 36.46 17.47 10.14
CA VAL A 9 35.66 17.15 11.34
C VAL A 9 34.48 16.25 10.96
N GLU A 10 33.79 16.55 9.86
CA GLU A 10 32.69 15.71 9.35
C GLU A 10 33.18 14.30 8.95
N TYR A 11 34.31 14.23 8.24
CA TYR A 11 34.92 12.94 7.88
C TYR A 11 35.32 12.13 9.12
N GLN A 12 35.89 12.79 10.13
CA GLN A 12 36.23 12.13 11.40
C GLN A 12 35.00 11.59 12.11
N ALA A 13 33.90 12.34 12.16
CA ALA A 13 32.64 11.91 12.74
C ALA A 13 32.06 10.69 11.99
N CYS A 14 32.01 10.75 10.65
CA CYS A 14 31.55 9.64 9.81
C CYS A 14 32.44 8.38 9.99
N ARG A 15 33.75 8.56 10.08
CA ARG A 15 34.70 7.45 10.28
C ARG A 15 34.52 6.79 11.65
N GLN A 16 34.26 7.57 12.70
CA GLN A 16 33.98 7.06 14.04
C GLN A 16 32.64 6.28 14.06
N ALA A 17 31.59 6.84 13.47
CA ALA A 17 30.29 6.18 13.37
C ALA A 17 30.38 4.85 12.59
N ALA A 18 31.09 4.83 11.46
CA ALA A 18 31.31 3.62 10.67
C ALA A 18 32.07 2.53 11.46
N ALA A 19 33.04 2.91 12.30
CA ALA A 19 33.77 1.97 13.15
C ALA A 19 32.86 1.33 14.21
N LEU A 20 31.99 2.12 14.84
CA LEU A 20 31.01 1.63 15.81
C LEU A 20 30.01 0.68 15.15
N LEU A 21 29.44 1.07 14.01
CA LEU A 21 28.50 0.23 13.24
C LEU A 21 29.16 -1.09 12.79
N ARG A 22 30.44 -1.07 12.44
CA ARG A 22 31.19 -2.28 12.10
C ARG A 22 31.36 -3.23 13.28
N GLN A 23 31.58 -2.70 14.49
CA GLN A 23 31.61 -3.53 15.70
C GLN A 23 30.24 -4.13 16.03
N MET A 24 29.16 -3.39 15.73
CA MET A 24 27.78 -3.86 15.93
C MET A 24 27.33 -4.88 14.88
N GLY A 25 27.82 -4.78 13.63
CA GLY A 25 27.39 -5.62 12.51
C GLY A 25 28.05 -7.01 12.43
N GLY A 26 28.77 -7.43 13.48
CA GLY A 26 29.71 -8.56 13.42
C GLY A 26 29.20 -9.91 13.96
N GLY A 27 27.98 -10.02 14.46
CA GLY A 27 27.66 -11.17 15.32
C GLY A 27 26.32 -11.84 15.11
N GLU A 28 25.21 -11.17 15.42
CA GLU A 28 24.02 -11.91 15.83
C GLU A 28 22.75 -11.30 15.21
N ASP A 29 21.84 -12.20 14.79
CA ASP A 29 20.55 -11.97 14.11
C ASP A 29 20.50 -11.99 12.57
N LEU A 30 21.42 -12.70 11.90
CA LEU A 30 21.02 -13.33 10.64
C LEU A 30 20.18 -14.57 10.97
N PHE A 31 18.89 -14.37 11.24
CA PHE A 31 17.90 -15.45 11.33
C PHE A 31 17.63 -16.03 9.94
N GLY A 32 18.61 -16.74 9.39
CA GLY A 32 18.47 -17.53 8.18
C GLY A 32 17.86 -18.88 8.50
N ARG A 33 16.99 -19.38 7.63
CA ARG A 33 16.57 -20.77 7.68
C ARG A 33 17.83 -21.67 7.54
N PRO A 34 18.03 -22.68 8.41
CA PRO A 34 19.14 -23.63 8.22
C PRO A 34 19.01 -24.32 6.86
N ALA A 35 20.15 -24.71 6.27
CA ALA A 35 20.16 -25.46 5.02
C ALA A 35 19.21 -26.65 5.15
N MET A 36 18.30 -26.80 4.18
CA MET A 36 17.35 -27.89 4.20
C MET A 36 18.12 -29.21 4.08
N PRO A 37 17.87 -30.21 4.95
CA PRO A 37 18.48 -31.52 4.79
C PRO A 37 17.97 -32.12 3.48
N CYS A 38 18.86 -32.23 2.49
CA CYS A 38 18.58 -32.97 1.26
C CYS A 38 18.57 -34.46 1.61
N PRO A 39 17.47 -35.20 1.35
CA PRO A 39 17.44 -36.63 1.54
C PRO A 39 18.57 -37.28 0.74
N GLY A 40 19.44 -38.02 1.42
CA GLY A 40 20.51 -38.77 0.77
C GLY A 40 19.91 -39.81 -0.17
N GLY A 41 20.24 -39.73 -1.46
CA GLY A 41 19.67 -40.56 -2.51
C GLY A 41 19.81 -39.88 -3.87
N GLY A 42 21.03 -39.59 -4.28
CA GLY A 42 21.34 -38.81 -5.49
C GLY A 42 21.33 -39.60 -6.79
N GLU A 43 20.75 -40.80 -6.81
CA GLU A 43 20.73 -41.62 -8.01
C GLU A 43 19.46 -41.35 -8.82
N TYR A 44 19.66 -40.68 -9.95
CA TYR A 44 18.61 -40.45 -10.93
C TYR A 44 18.21 -41.79 -11.57
N ARG A 45 17.05 -42.33 -11.18
CA ARG A 45 16.59 -43.66 -11.63
C ARG A 45 15.83 -43.68 -12.95
N LEU A 46 15.54 -42.51 -13.52
CA LEU A 46 14.72 -42.41 -14.72
C LEU A 46 15.58 -42.52 -15.98
N CYS A 47 15.15 -43.35 -16.91
CA CYS A 47 15.71 -43.39 -18.27
C CYS A 47 14.97 -42.38 -19.15
N HIS A 48 15.72 -41.57 -19.88
CA HIS A 48 15.16 -40.58 -20.81
C HIS A 48 15.68 -40.83 -22.21
N GLU A 49 14.81 -40.64 -23.18
CA GLU A 49 15.21 -40.51 -24.57
C GLU A 49 16.23 -39.38 -24.74
N ALA A 50 17.24 -39.60 -25.61
CA ALA A 50 18.33 -38.65 -25.83
C ALA A 50 17.83 -37.24 -26.20
N VAL A 51 16.69 -37.18 -26.91
CA VAL A 51 16.03 -35.92 -27.31
C VAL A 51 15.56 -35.10 -26.11
N VAL A 52 15.04 -35.77 -25.07
CA VAL A 52 14.56 -35.10 -23.85
C VAL A 52 15.74 -34.50 -23.08
N LEU A 53 16.84 -35.25 -22.97
CA LEU A 53 18.07 -34.78 -22.32
C LEU A 53 18.69 -33.59 -23.07
N ALA A 54 18.75 -33.66 -24.41
CA ALA A 54 19.26 -32.58 -25.24
C ALA A 54 18.43 -31.29 -25.08
N ARG A 55 17.09 -31.41 -25.06
CA ARG A 55 16.20 -30.27 -24.83
C ARG A 55 16.37 -29.67 -23.43
N ALA A 56 16.38 -30.50 -22.39
CA ALA A 56 16.56 -30.05 -21.01
C ALA A 56 17.93 -29.38 -20.81
N TYR A 57 18.99 -29.91 -21.43
CA TYR A 57 20.32 -29.31 -21.41
C TYR A 57 20.33 -27.92 -22.08
N LEU A 58 19.71 -27.79 -23.26
CA LEU A 58 19.58 -26.49 -23.93
C LEU A 58 18.76 -25.48 -23.11
N ASP A 59 17.71 -25.96 -22.44
CA ASP A 59 16.89 -25.15 -21.54
C ASP A 59 17.69 -24.67 -20.32
N ALA A 60 18.47 -25.56 -19.70
CA ALA A 60 19.29 -25.27 -18.52
C ALA A 60 20.49 -24.35 -18.84
N MET A 61 21.10 -24.49 -20.02
CA MET A 61 22.18 -23.61 -20.50
C MET A 61 21.71 -22.19 -20.84
N GLY A 62 20.45 -21.84 -20.54
CA GLY A 62 19.90 -20.50 -20.73
C GLY A 62 19.60 -20.14 -22.19
N LYS A 63 19.71 -21.10 -23.11
CA LYS A 63 19.21 -20.98 -24.49
C LYS A 63 17.73 -21.36 -24.59
N GLY A 64 17.21 -22.08 -23.60
CA GLY A 64 15.77 -22.17 -23.35
C GLY A 64 15.24 -20.77 -23.15
N GLN A 65 14.25 -20.43 -23.97
CA GLN A 65 13.63 -19.12 -24.06
C GLN A 65 13.69 -18.42 -22.70
N ARG A 66 14.46 -17.32 -22.63
CA ARG A 66 14.38 -16.37 -21.51
C ARG A 66 12.92 -16.34 -21.13
N ARG A 67 12.58 -16.74 -19.89
CA ARG A 67 11.23 -16.60 -19.37
C ARG A 67 10.94 -15.12 -19.42
N LEU A 68 10.44 -14.65 -20.56
CA LEU A 68 10.07 -13.27 -20.77
C LEU A 68 9.13 -12.97 -19.61
N PRO A 69 9.28 -11.81 -18.95
CA PRO A 69 8.27 -11.39 -18.00
C PRO A 69 6.91 -11.59 -18.68
N PRO A 70 5.95 -12.25 -18.00
CA PRO A 70 4.64 -12.56 -18.59
C PRO A 70 4.09 -11.31 -19.26
N ARG A 71 3.55 -11.49 -20.47
CA ARG A 71 3.07 -10.37 -21.30
C ARG A 71 2.10 -9.54 -20.48
N GLN A 72 2.13 -8.21 -20.63
CA GLN A 72 1.24 -7.30 -19.89
C GLN A 72 -0.25 -7.70 -20.02
N GLU A 73 -0.63 -8.28 -21.17
CA GLU A 73 -1.95 -8.86 -21.45
C GLU A 73 -2.39 -9.94 -20.44
N THR A 74 -1.45 -10.71 -19.88
CA THR A 74 -1.72 -11.72 -18.84
C THR A 74 -2.16 -11.06 -17.53
N PHE A 75 -1.73 -9.83 -17.27
CA PHE A 75 -2.12 -9.06 -16.08
C PHE A 75 -3.36 -8.21 -16.29
N SER A 76 -3.80 -8.00 -17.54
CA SER A 76 -5.04 -7.27 -17.85
C SER A 76 -6.24 -7.73 -17.00
N PRO A 77 -6.57 -9.02 -16.85
CA PRO A 77 -7.70 -9.43 -16.01
C PRO A 77 -7.49 -9.18 -14.52
N LEU A 78 -6.23 -9.14 -14.04
CA LEU A 78 -5.88 -8.88 -12.64
C LEU A 78 -5.94 -7.38 -12.31
N VAL A 79 -5.52 -6.53 -13.26
CA VAL A 79 -5.45 -5.07 -13.11
C VAL A 79 -6.78 -4.40 -13.56
N ALA A 80 -7.64 -5.11 -14.28
CA ALA A 80 -8.96 -4.61 -14.73
C ALA A 80 -10.03 -4.55 -13.63
N LYS A 81 -9.79 -5.08 -12.42
CA LYS A 81 -10.71 -4.84 -11.31
C LYS A 81 -10.69 -3.33 -11.00
N PRO A 82 -11.82 -2.62 -11.13
CA PRO A 82 -11.85 -1.19 -10.88
C PRO A 82 -11.45 -0.93 -9.43
N VAL A 83 -10.34 -0.24 -9.23
CA VAL A 83 -9.89 0.19 -7.91
C VAL A 83 -10.86 1.27 -7.44
N VAL A 84 -11.73 0.93 -6.50
CA VAL A 84 -12.65 1.89 -5.88
C VAL A 84 -11.90 2.59 -4.75
N SER A 85 -11.47 3.83 -4.97
CA SER A 85 -10.84 4.64 -3.91
C SER A 85 -11.89 5.31 -3.03
N VAL A 86 -11.58 5.49 -1.74
CA VAL A 86 -12.45 6.24 -0.80
C VAL A 86 -12.68 7.66 -1.32
N THR A 87 -11.64 8.33 -1.83
CA THR A 87 -11.72 9.68 -2.39
C THR A 87 -12.70 9.79 -3.56
N SER A 88 -12.72 8.79 -4.46
CA SER A 88 -13.69 8.76 -5.56
C SER A 88 -15.14 8.62 -5.05
N ARG A 89 -15.35 7.82 -4.01
CA ARG A 89 -16.67 7.66 -3.37
C ARG A 89 -17.10 8.92 -2.65
N ILE A 90 -16.19 9.64 -2.00
CA ILE A 90 -16.46 10.95 -1.40
C ILE A 90 -17.03 11.91 -2.45
N LEU A 91 -16.36 12.05 -3.60
CA LEU A 91 -16.82 12.93 -4.67
C LEU A 91 -18.18 12.49 -5.25
N HIS A 92 -18.40 11.18 -5.35
CA HIS A 92 -19.68 10.62 -5.78
C HIS A 92 -20.82 10.99 -4.83
N ILE A 93 -20.62 10.82 -3.51
CA ILE A 93 -21.59 11.19 -2.48
C ILE A 93 -21.90 12.68 -2.53
N LEU A 94 -20.87 13.53 -2.56
CA LEU A 94 -21.03 15.00 -2.60
C LEU A 94 -21.80 15.46 -3.85
N ARG A 95 -21.50 14.90 -5.03
CA ARG A 95 -22.24 15.20 -6.27
C ARG A 95 -23.69 14.74 -6.19
N GLY A 96 -23.93 13.57 -5.60
CA GLY A 96 -25.27 13.02 -5.42
C GLY A 96 -26.13 13.86 -4.48
N LEU A 97 -25.54 14.33 -3.38
CA LEU A 97 -26.19 15.26 -2.45
C LEU A 97 -26.48 16.61 -3.10
N TYR A 98 -25.52 17.17 -3.85
CA TYR A 98 -25.70 18.44 -4.56
C TYR A 98 -26.82 18.38 -5.62
N ARG A 99 -26.98 17.23 -6.28
CA ARG A 99 -28.05 17.00 -7.27
C ARG A 99 -29.38 16.56 -6.63
N GLY A 100 -29.43 16.35 -5.32
CA GLY A 100 -30.61 15.83 -4.61
C GLY A 100 -30.96 14.37 -4.91
N THR A 101 -30.07 13.60 -5.54
CA THR A 101 -30.28 12.19 -5.87
C THR A 101 -30.01 11.27 -4.67
N VAL A 102 -29.19 11.74 -3.73
CA VAL A 102 -28.92 11.07 -2.44
C VAL A 102 -29.68 11.84 -1.37
N LYS A 103 -30.52 11.13 -0.61
CA LYS A 103 -31.30 11.73 0.49
C LYS A 103 -30.99 11.07 1.83
N GLY A 104 -30.93 9.74 1.86
CA GLY A 104 -30.65 8.97 3.07
C GLY A 104 -29.42 8.05 2.95
N PHE A 105 -28.97 7.52 4.08
CA PHE A 105 -27.82 6.64 4.19
C PHE A 105 -27.96 5.37 3.35
N HIS A 106 -29.14 4.73 3.38
CA HIS A 106 -29.38 3.52 2.61
C HIS A 106 -29.22 3.75 1.09
N SER A 107 -29.59 4.94 0.60
CA SER A 107 -29.50 5.28 -0.84
C SER A 107 -28.06 5.27 -1.38
N LEU A 108 -27.05 5.43 -0.50
CA LEU A 108 -25.64 5.38 -0.86
C LEU A 108 -25.17 3.99 -1.29
N PHE A 109 -25.86 2.95 -0.82
CA PHE A 109 -25.44 1.55 -1.01
C PHE A 109 -26.20 0.86 -2.15
N VAL A 110 -27.35 1.38 -2.58
CA VAL A 110 -28.22 0.79 -3.61
C VAL A 110 -27.47 0.45 -4.92
N HIS A 111 -26.49 1.26 -5.29
CA HIS A 111 -25.73 1.09 -6.53
C HIS A 111 -24.37 0.41 -6.35
N SER A 112 -24.03 -0.05 -5.14
CA SER A 112 -22.73 -0.69 -4.88
C SER A 112 -22.71 -2.11 -5.45
N ARG A 113 -21.80 -2.37 -6.39
CA ARG A 113 -21.73 -3.65 -7.13
C ARG A 113 -20.77 -4.67 -6.51
N SER A 114 -20.00 -4.28 -5.49
CA SER A 114 -19.02 -5.16 -4.84
C SER A 114 -18.85 -4.85 -3.35
N ARG A 115 -18.32 -5.81 -2.59
CA ARG A 115 -17.98 -5.62 -1.17
C ARG A 115 -16.94 -4.51 -0.96
N SER A 116 -15.94 -4.43 -1.83
CA SER A 116 -14.94 -3.35 -1.77
C SER A 116 -15.56 -1.97 -1.99
N GLU A 117 -16.54 -1.87 -2.88
CA GLU A 117 -17.27 -0.62 -3.10
C GLU A 117 -18.14 -0.23 -1.90
N MET A 118 -18.82 -1.20 -1.27
CA MET A 118 -19.57 -0.95 -0.03
C MET A 118 -18.65 -0.44 1.08
N VAL A 119 -17.50 -1.10 1.29
CA VAL A 119 -16.51 -0.67 2.29
C VAL A 119 -15.98 0.73 1.98
N ALA A 120 -15.62 1.02 0.72
CA ALA A 120 -15.15 2.33 0.33
C ALA A 120 -16.21 3.43 0.50
N THR A 121 -17.49 3.11 0.27
CA THR A 121 -18.62 4.03 0.49
C THR A 121 -18.81 4.31 1.98
N PHE A 122 -18.75 3.28 2.81
CA PHE A 122 -18.84 3.43 4.26
C PHE A 122 -17.71 4.30 4.82
N LEU A 123 -16.46 4.03 4.40
CA LEU A 123 -15.30 4.85 4.78
C LEU A 123 -15.42 6.29 4.28
N ALA A 124 -15.97 6.51 3.08
CA ALA A 124 -16.21 7.85 2.56
C ALA A 124 -17.23 8.63 3.41
N VAL A 125 -18.28 7.97 3.90
CA VAL A 125 -19.24 8.59 4.83
C VAL A 125 -18.54 8.95 6.14
N LEU A 126 -17.77 8.04 6.72
CA LEU A 126 -17.02 8.31 7.97
C LEU A 126 -16.05 9.48 7.82
N GLU A 127 -15.34 9.57 6.69
CA GLU A 127 -14.41 10.66 6.42
C GLU A 127 -15.13 12.00 6.26
N LEU A 128 -16.29 12.01 5.59
CA LEU A 128 -17.12 13.20 5.44
C LEU A 128 -17.75 13.68 6.77
N VAL A 129 -18.15 12.75 7.65
CA VAL A 129 -18.64 13.05 9.00
C VAL A 129 -17.49 13.57 9.88
N LYS A 130 -16.33 12.91 9.85
CA LYS A 130 -15.13 13.32 10.59
C LYS A 130 -14.66 14.73 10.20
N SER A 131 -14.73 15.06 8.91
CA SER A 131 -14.38 16.39 8.40
C SER A 131 -15.49 17.43 8.56
N ARG A 132 -16.61 17.08 9.21
CA ARG A 132 -17.80 17.93 9.39
C ARG A 132 -18.30 18.54 8.07
N ARG A 133 -18.21 17.78 6.98
CA ARG A 133 -18.75 18.19 5.67
C ARG A 133 -20.19 17.73 5.49
N ILE A 134 -20.56 16.62 6.12
CA ILE A 134 -21.92 16.10 6.14
C ILE A 134 -22.32 15.73 7.57
N ALA A 135 -23.61 15.78 7.85
CA ALA A 135 -24.24 15.16 9.00
C ALA A 135 -25.22 14.08 8.51
N VAL A 136 -25.31 12.98 9.25
CA VAL A 136 -26.29 11.92 9.03
C VAL A 136 -27.26 11.98 10.20
N GLY A 137 -28.56 12.05 9.92
CA GLY A 137 -29.60 12.05 10.96
C GLY A 137 -29.59 10.76 11.79
N GLU A 138 -30.16 10.81 13.00
CA GLU A 138 -30.16 9.68 13.94
C GLU A 138 -30.79 8.41 13.36
N ASP A 139 -31.86 8.57 12.57
CA ASP A 139 -32.56 7.47 11.90
C ASP A 139 -31.90 7.06 10.56
N GLY A 140 -30.85 7.76 10.10
CA GLY A 140 -30.18 7.50 8.83
C GLY A 140 -30.97 7.87 7.57
N GLU A 141 -32.18 8.40 7.73
CA GLU A 141 -33.09 8.77 6.64
C GLU A 141 -32.67 10.06 5.90
N GLU A 142 -31.89 10.92 6.57
CA GLU A 142 -31.45 12.19 6.00
C GLU A 142 -29.93 12.40 6.12
N ILE A 143 -29.32 12.87 5.03
CA ILE A 143 -27.94 13.33 4.99
C ILE A 143 -27.93 14.80 4.53
N GLN A 144 -27.37 15.66 5.37
CA GLN A 144 -27.31 17.10 5.11
C GLN A 144 -25.87 17.59 4.98
N PHE A 145 -25.67 18.62 4.16
CA PHE A 145 -24.41 19.36 4.15
C PHE A 145 -24.27 20.17 5.43
N LEU A 146 -23.11 20.07 6.05
CA LEU A 146 -22.74 20.98 7.11
C LEU A 146 -22.08 22.21 6.50
N PRO A 147 -22.47 23.44 6.90
CA PRO A 147 -21.77 24.63 6.47
C PRO A 147 -20.31 24.53 6.92
N ALA A 148 -19.38 24.83 6.02
CA ALA A 148 -17.96 24.84 6.34
C ALA A 148 -17.72 25.81 7.50
N GLY A 149 -17.53 25.26 8.70
CA GLY A 149 -17.27 26.05 9.89
C GLY A 149 -15.93 26.75 9.73
N ARG A 150 -15.94 28.08 9.68
CA ARG A 150 -14.75 28.87 10.03
C ARG A 150 -14.38 28.46 11.45
N GLU A 151 -13.20 27.88 11.64
CA GLU A 151 -12.63 27.66 12.97
C GLU A 151 -12.63 29.01 13.70
N LYS A 152 -13.54 29.18 14.67
CA LYS A 152 -13.42 30.27 15.63
C LYS A 152 -12.29 29.90 16.58
N GLN A 153 -11.12 30.51 16.37
CA GLN A 153 -10.15 30.69 17.45
C GLN A 153 -10.89 31.44 18.58
N LYS A 154 -11.25 30.72 19.64
CA LYS A 154 -11.77 31.33 20.85
C LYS A 154 -10.54 31.72 21.67
N GLY A 155 -10.24 33.02 21.67
CA GLY A 155 -9.16 33.59 22.46
C GLY A 155 -9.40 33.37 23.95
N ASP A 156 -8.33 32.98 24.63
CA ASP A 156 -8.23 33.04 26.08
C ASP A 156 -8.17 34.52 26.48
N ALA A 157 -9.30 35.03 26.98
CA ALA A 157 -9.34 36.17 27.86
C ALA A 157 -10.13 35.73 29.09
N HIS A 158 -9.41 35.22 30.10
CA HIS A 158 -9.93 35.17 31.46
C HIS A 158 -9.17 36.22 32.28
N ASP A 159 -9.77 37.40 32.28
CA ASP A 159 -9.60 38.42 33.30
C ASP A 159 -10.33 37.94 34.56
N GLN A 160 -9.61 37.78 35.68
CA GLN A 160 -10.17 37.79 37.02
C GLN A 160 -9.21 38.52 37.96
N SER A 161 -9.65 39.71 38.33
CA SER A 161 -9.72 40.26 39.71
C SER A 161 -8.42 40.54 40.46
#